data_AF-A0A7L2RFK2-F1
#
_entry.id   AF-A0A7L2RFK2-F1
#
_cell.length_a   1.000
_cell.length_b   1.000
_cell.length_c   1.000
_cell.angle_alpha   90.00
_cell.angle_beta   90.00
_cell.angle_gamma   90.00
#
_symmetry.space_group_name_H-M   'P 1'
#
loop_
_entity.id
_entity.type
_entity.pdbx_description
1 polymer ?
#
loop_
_entity_poly.entity_id
_entity_poly.type
_entity_poly.pdbx_seq_one_letter_code
_entity_poly.pdbx_strand_id
1 'polypeptide(L)'
;MADFNYLHTNCFEVTVEVGCEKFPLEEELFTIWHENKGALLNYMEMVHRGIKGIVSDKFGNPIKNARISVRGIQHDVTTGN
;
A
#
# COMPACT_ATOMS: atom_id res chain seq x y z
N MET A 1 -4.77 9.68 -8.57
CA MET A 1 -5.23 8.28 -8.45
C MET A 1 -5.22 7.83 -6.99
N ALA A 2 -4.20 8.22 -6.20
CA ALA A 2 -4.07 7.89 -4.78
C ALA A 2 -5.37 7.96 -3.95
N ASP A 3 -6.09 9.10 -4.00
CA ASP A 3 -7.34 9.27 -3.25
C ASP A 3 -8.40 8.23 -3.59
N PHE A 4 -8.50 7.83 -4.87
CA PHE A 4 -9.47 6.83 -5.29
C PHE A 4 -9.17 5.47 -4.65
N ASN A 5 -7.89 5.06 -4.64
CA ASN A 5 -7.48 3.80 -4.01
C ASN A 5 -7.79 3.80 -2.51
N TYR A 6 -7.48 4.91 -1.81
CA TYR A 6 -7.76 5.03 -0.38
C TYR A 6 -9.28 5.05 -0.08
N LEU A 7 -10.09 5.72 -0.88
CA LEU A 7 -11.52 5.89 -0.60
C LEU A 7 -12.39 4.72 -1.07
N HIS A 8 -11.97 3.97 -2.09
CA HIS A 8 -12.80 2.95 -2.74
C HIS A 8 -12.22 1.54 -2.65
N THR A 9 -11.07 1.34 -2.01
CA THR A 9 -10.46 0.01 -1.82
C THR A 9 -9.79 -0.09 -0.44
N ASN A 10 -9.15 -1.23 -0.14
CA ASN A 10 -8.28 -1.38 1.04
C ASN A 10 -6.83 -0.94 0.79
N CYS A 11 -6.49 -0.51 -0.44
CA CYS A 11 -5.13 -0.19 -0.85
C CYS A 11 -4.75 1.23 -0.43
N PHE A 12 -3.61 1.39 0.25
CA PHE A 12 -3.04 2.69 0.57
C PHE A 12 -1.97 3.01 -0.45
N GLU A 13 -2.30 3.90 -1.38
CA GLU A 13 -1.40 4.34 -2.44
C GLU A 13 -0.77 5.69 -2.11
N VAL A 14 0.50 5.86 -2.49
CA VAL A 14 1.20 7.15 -2.49
C VAL A 14 1.71 7.44 -3.90
N THR A 15 1.78 8.72 -4.26
CA THR A 15 2.42 9.17 -5.50
C THR A 15 3.84 9.62 -5.19
N VAL A 16 4.82 9.09 -5.93
CA VAL A 16 6.23 9.40 -5.75
C VAL A 16 6.75 10.09 -7.01
N GLU A 17 7.23 11.31 -6.85
CA GLU A 17 7.94 12.05 -7.89
C GLU A 17 9.44 11.75 -7.76
N VAL A 18 9.99 10.99 -8.70
CA VAL A 18 11.37 10.45 -8.61
C VAL A 18 12.45 11.39 -9.14
N GLY A 19 12.05 12.51 -9.76
CA GLY A 19 12.97 13.48 -10.35
C GLY A 19 12.25 14.69 -10.93
N CYS A 20 13.02 15.72 -11.29
CA CYS A 20 12.48 16.95 -11.90
C CYS A 20 12.33 16.83 -13.43
N GLU A 21 13.27 16.15 -14.09
CA GLU A 21 13.24 15.93 -15.52
C GLU A 21 12.26 14.79 -15.84
N LYS A 22 11.30 15.06 -16.72
CA LYS A 22 10.25 14.09 -17.06
C LYS A 22 10.76 12.99 -17.99
N PHE A 23 11.72 13.34 -18.84
CA PHE A 23 12.32 12.43 -19.82
C PHE A 23 13.86 12.55 -19.77
N PRO A 24 14.51 11.96 -18.75
CA PRO A 24 15.96 12.00 -18.62
C PRO A 24 16.65 11.27 -19.77
N LEU A 25 17.93 11.56 -19.98
CA LEU A 25 18.74 10.89 -21.00
C LEU A 25 18.97 9.41 -20.60
N GLU A 26 19.17 8.55 -21.60
CA GLU A 26 19.39 7.11 -21.38
C GLU A 26 20.59 6.85 -20.44
N GLU A 27 21.63 7.67 -20.55
CA GLU A 27 22.84 7.60 -19.72
C GLU A 27 22.59 7.88 -18.23
N GLU A 28 21.51 8.58 -17.87
CA GLU A 28 21.16 8.93 -16.49
C GLU A 28 20.33 7.83 -15.80
N LEU A 29 19.71 6.93 -16.58
CA LEU A 29 18.77 5.93 -16.06
C LEU A 29 19.40 4.98 -15.04
N PHE A 30 20.66 4.59 -15.24
CA PHE A 30 21.36 3.70 -14.31
C PHE A 30 21.55 4.36 -12.95
N THR A 31 21.92 5.64 -12.93
CA THR A 31 22.10 6.43 -11.71
C THR A 31 20.77 6.59 -10.98
N ILE A 32 19.71 6.99 -11.70
CA ILE A 32 18.37 7.15 -11.12
C ILE A 32 17.88 5.83 -10.50
N TRP A 33 18.08 4.69 -11.17
CA TRP A 33 17.77 3.38 -10.60
C TRP A 33 18.58 3.11 -9.33
N HIS A 34 19.89 3.32 -9.39
CA HIS A 34 20.79 3.05 -8.26
C HIS A 34 20.40 3.86 -7.02
N GLU A 35 20.09 5.14 -7.20
CA GLU A 35 19.68 6.07 -6.14
C GLU A 35 18.32 5.69 -5.51
N ASN A 36 17.37 5.21 -6.32
CA ASN A 36 16.01 4.92 -5.85
C ASN A 36 15.82 3.47 -5.38
N LYS A 37 16.68 2.53 -5.80
CA LYS A 37 16.53 1.09 -5.50
C LYS A 37 16.30 0.80 -4.02
N GLY A 38 17.10 1.41 -3.15
CA GLY A 38 16.98 1.20 -1.69
C GLY A 38 15.64 1.69 -1.15
N ALA A 39 15.19 2.88 -1.58
CA ALA A 39 13.92 3.45 -1.17
C ALA A 39 12.72 2.60 -1.65
N LEU A 40 12.76 2.10 -2.89
CA LEU A 40 11.71 1.23 -3.44
C LEU A 40 11.60 -0.09 -2.68
N LEU A 41 12.73 -0.72 -2.35
CA LEU A 41 12.75 -1.95 -1.55
C LEU A 41 12.19 -1.69 -0.14
N ASN A 42 12.67 -0.65 0.53
CA ASN A 42 12.17 -0.26 1.86
C ASN A 42 10.67 0.05 1.84
N TYR A 43 10.16 0.68 0.78
CA TYR A 43 8.74 0.97 0.63
C TYR A 43 7.91 -0.33 0.51
N MET A 44 8.37 -1.31 -0.26
CA MET A 44 7.70 -2.61 -0.34
C MET A 44 7.66 -3.34 1.01
N GLU A 45 8.71 -3.24 1.81
CA GLU A 45 8.75 -3.84 3.15
C GLU A 45 7.72 -3.23 4.12
N MET A 46 7.31 -1.98 3.90
CA MET A 46 6.32 -1.30 4.76
C MET A 46 4.98 -2.01 4.82
N VAL A 47 4.60 -2.78 3.79
CA VAL A 47 3.34 -3.54 3.74
C VAL A 47 3.25 -4.60 4.84
N HIS A 48 4.39 -4.99 5.44
CA HIS A 48 4.44 -5.99 6.50
C HIS A 48 4.34 -5.40 7.92
N ARG A 49 4.18 -4.08 8.05
CA ARG A 49 3.95 -3.41 9.34
C ARG A 49 2.47 -3.33 9.67
N GLY A 50 2.15 -3.14 10.95
CA GLY A 50 0.77 -3.00 11.43
C GLY A 50 0.17 -4.34 11.89
N ILE A 51 -1.11 -4.54 11.61
CA ILE A 51 -1.88 -5.72 12.04
C ILE A 51 -2.40 -6.50 10.83
N LYS A 52 -2.45 -7.82 10.94
CA LYS A 52 -3.07 -8.72 9.95
C LYS A 52 -3.66 -9.94 10.64
N GLY A 53 -4.68 -10.53 10.06
CA GLY A 53 -5.35 -11.70 10.63
C GLY A 53 -6.51 -12.18 9.77
N ILE A 54 -7.29 -13.11 10.33
CA ILE A 54 -8.48 -13.69 9.71
C ILE A 54 -9.65 -13.37 10.66
N VAL A 55 -10.80 -12.98 10.12
CA VAL A 55 -12.04 -12.96 10.91
C VAL A 55 -12.88 -14.18 10.52
N SER A 56 -13.29 -14.93 11.54
CA SER A 56 -13.97 -16.20 11.39
C SER A 56 -15.27 -16.24 12.20
N ASP A 57 -16.20 -17.09 11.79
CA ASP A 57 -17.38 -17.42 12.58
C ASP A 57 -17.04 -18.34 13.77
N LYS A 58 -18.05 -18.68 14.58
CA LYS A 58 -17.91 -19.59 15.73
C LYS A 58 -17.45 -21.01 15.38
N PHE A 59 -17.48 -21.38 14.10
CA PHE A 59 -17.07 -22.68 13.59
C PHE A 59 -15.69 -22.64 12.90
N GLY A 60 -15.05 -21.46 12.84
CA GLY A 60 -13.75 -21.26 12.21
C GLY A 60 -13.80 -20.93 10.72
N ASN A 61 -14.98 -20.77 10.12
CA ASN A 61 -15.10 -20.42 8.70
C ASN A 61 -14.76 -18.93 8.49
N PRO A 62 -13.95 -18.59 7.47
CA PRO A 62 -13.59 -17.20 7.20
C PRO A 62 -14.80 -16.39 6.73
N ILE A 63 -14.94 -15.17 7.26
CA ILE A 63 -16.00 -14.24 6.90
C ILE A 63 -15.45 -13.22 5.90
N LYS A 64 -16.07 -13.18 4.72
CA LYS A 64 -15.78 -12.22 3.64
C LYS A 64 -16.47 -10.88 3.92
N ASN A 65 -15.89 -9.77 3.46
CA ASN A 65 -16.43 -8.42 3.62
C ASN A 65 -16.73 -7.98 5.07
N ALA A 66 -16.08 -8.58 6.05
CA ALA A 66 -16.16 -8.09 7.42
C ALA A 66 -15.44 -6.74 7.51
N ARG A 67 -15.98 -5.78 8.26
CA ARG A 67 -15.43 -4.44 8.46
C ARG A 67 -14.51 -4.41 9.69
N ILE A 68 -13.27 -3.98 9.52
CA ILE A 68 -12.28 -3.79 10.58
C ILE A 68 -12.15 -2.29 10.83
N SER A 69 -12.42 -1.86 12.06
CA SER A 69 -12.29 -0.47 12.50
C SER A 69 -11.28 -0.33 13.64
N VAL A 70 -10.51 0.75 13.62
CA VAL A 70 -9.53 1.07 14.67
C VAL A 70 -9.99 2.31 15.40
N ARG A 71 -10.16 2.22 16.72
CA ARG A 71 -10.62 3.34 17.54
C ARG A 71 -9.71 4.56 17.36
N GLY A 72 -10.30 5.69 16.96
CA GLY A 72 -9.58 6.95 16.72
C GLY A 72 -9.13 7.17 15.28
N ILE A 73 -9.30 6.18 14.39
CA ILE A 73 -9.01 6.30 12.95
C ILE A 73 -10.34 6.21 12.20
N GLN A 74 -10.69 7.25 11.44
CA GLN A 74 -11.94 7.32 10.68
C GLN A 74 -11.78 6.73 9.27
N HIS A 75 -11.20 5.54 9.20
CA HIS A 75 -11.03 4.80 7.95
C HIS A 75 -10.96 3.31 8.26
N ASP A 76 -11.87 2.55 7.66
CA ASP A 76 -12.04 1.13 7.93
C ASP A 76 -11.70 0.31 6.69
N VAL A 77 -11.16 -0.88 6.92
CA VAL A 77 -10.81 -1.84 5.86
C VAL A 77 -11.69 -3.08 5.92
N THR A 78 -11.72 -3.87 4.85
CA THR A 78 -12.54 -5.09 4.78
C THR A 78 -11.70 -6.36 4.59
N THR A 79 -12.24 -7.51 5.02
CA THR A 79 -11.66 -8.81 4.64
C THR A 79 -11.83 -9.10 3.15
N GLY A 80 -10.94 -9.92 2.59
CA GLY A 80 -10.96 -10.30 1.18
C GLY A 80 -12.28 -10.96 0.74
N ASN A 81 -12.62 -10.74 -0.53
CA ASN A 81 -13.77 -11.34 -1.22
C ASN A 81 -13.60 -12.83 -1.51
#